data_AF-A0A9P6QQV3-F1
#
_entry.id   AF-A0A9P6QQV3-F1
#
_cell.length_a   1.000
_cell.length_b   1.000
_cell.length_c   1.000
_cell.angle_alpha   90.00
_cell.angle_beta   90.00
_cell.angle_gamma   90.00
#
_symmetry.space_group_name_H-M   'P 1'
#
loop_
_entity.id
_entity.type
_entity.pdbx_description
1 polymer ?
#
loop_
_entity_poly.entity_id
_entity_poly.type
_entity_poly.pdbx_seq_one_letter_code
_entity_poly.pdbx_strand_id
1 'polypeptide(L)'
;MVIKQDPPKLELGQRIELEYYRGTVRFLGAIPSTKGEWIGVEWDTDDRGKHSGEHNGIQYFTCKIPGTGSFTRPSPNIQVGQSLLEILKERYVDDELTAEDLYLGETNVKVDVYDFERVKKKNSQLHLMQIVGLANTNVSSAANFEETQKACPEIQDLDLSSTLITSWQDLADIVAPLSKLTVLRIK
;
A
#
# COMPACT_ATOMS: atom_id res chain seq x y z
N MET A 1 13.73 -0.89 -21.60
CA MET A 1 12.33 -1.03 -22.04
C MET A 1 11.47 -0.81 -20.80
N VAL A 2 10.75 0.32 -20.70
CA VAL A 2 9.88 0.57 -19.53
C VAL A 2 8.68 -0.35 -19.67
N ILE A 3 8.58 -1.35 -18.81
CA ILE A 3 7.39 -2.20 -18.74
C ILE A 3 6.26 -1.28 -18.29
N LYS A 4 5.33 -0.96 -19.21
CA LYS A 4 4.10 -0.26 -18.83
C LYS A 4 3.24 -1.27 -18.09
N GLN A 5 3.15 -1.13 -16.78
CA GLN A 5 2.16 -1.86 -16.00
C GLN A 5 0.76 -1.36 -16.37
N ASP A 6 -0.20 -2.27 -16.40
CA ASP A 6 -1.60 -1.92 -16.55
C ASP A 6 -2.10 -1.24 -15.27
N PRO A 7 -3.08 -0.31 -15.37
CA PRO A 7 -3.69 0.28 -14.18
C PRO A 7 -4.37 -0.80 -13.33
N PRO A 8 -4.36 -0.66 -12.00
CA PRO A 8 -5.06 -1.61 -11.13
C PRO A 8 -6.56 -1.59 -11.43
N LYS A 9 -7.21 -2.74 -11.24
CA LYS A 9 -8.67 -2.81 -11.23
C LYS A 9 -9.18 -2.15 -9.95
N LEU A 10 -10.10 -1.19 -10.10
CA LEU A 10 -10.64 -0.41 -9.00
C LEU A 10 -12.11 -0.73 -8.73
N GLU A 11 -12.52 -0.50 -7.48
CA GLU A 11 -13.89 -0.66 -7.01
C GLU A 11 -14.42 0.64 -6.35
N LEU A 12 -15.74 0.84 -6.38
CA LEU A 12 -16.35 1.97 -5.69
C LEU A 12 -16.17 1.83 -4.18
N GLY A 13 -15.80 2.94 -3.52
CA GLY A 13 -15.50 2.97 -2.09
C GLY A 13 -14.06 2.54 -1.75
N GLN A 14 -13.28 2.06 -2.71
CA GLN A 14 -11.91 1.64 -2.48
C GLN A 14 -11.00 2.84 -2.14
N ARG A 15 -10.10 2.63 -1.18
CA ARG A 15 -9.03 3.58 -0.84
C ARG A 15 -7.86 3.44 -1.79
N ILE A 16 -7.33 4.57 -2.22
CA ILE A 16 -6.18 4.63 -3.11
C ILE A 16 -5.19 5.69 -2.65
N GLU A 17 -3.94 5.55 -3.10
CA GLU A 17 -2.94 6.61 -3.09
C GLU A 17 -2.56 6.96 -4.54
N LEU A 18 -2.46 8.25 -4.84
CA LEU A 18 -1.99 8.76 -6.13
C LEU A 18 -1.13 9.99 -5.89
N GLU A 19 0.15 9.92 -6.28
CA GLU A 19 1.11 11.03 -6.09
C GLU A 19 1.15 11.52 -4.63
N TYR A 20 1.19 10.58 -3.67
CA TYR A 20 1.18 10.83 -2.22
C TYR A 20 -0.13 11.38 -1.65
N TYR A 21 -1.16 11.59 -2.48
CA TYR A 21 -2.50 11.95 -2.02
C TYR A 21 -3.35 10.72 -1.84
N ARG A 22 -3.99 10.61 -0.67
CA ARG A 22 -4.94 9.54 -0.38
C ARG A 22 -6.37 10.00 -0.63
N GLY A 23 -7.17 9.07 -1.12
CA GLY A 23 -8.55 9.34 -1.43
C GLY A 23 -9.39 8.08 -1.56
N THR A 24 -10.68 8.30 -1.79
CA THR A 24 -11.68 7.25 -1.93
C THR A 24 -12.27 7.31 -3.33
N VAL A 25 -12.33 6.17 -4.01
CA VAL A 25 -12.99 6.05 -5.32
C VAL A 25 -14.49 6.24 -5.15
N ARG A 26 -15.06 7.21 -5.86
CA ARG A 26 -16.47 7.59 -5.81
C ARG A 26 -17.21 7.42 -7.13
N PHE A 27 -16.47 7.33 -8.24
CA PHE A 27 -17.04 7.12 -9.56
C PHE A 27 -16.07 6.31 -10.43
N LEU A 28 -16.62 5.40 -11.24
CA LEU A 28 -15.90 4.65 -12.26
C LEU A 28 -16.79 4.63 -13.50
N GLY A 29 -16.33 5.19 -14.61
CA GLY A 29 -17.12 5.21 -15.84
C GLY A 29 -16.67 6.24 -16.87
N ALA A 30 -17.25 6.14 -18.07
CA ALA A 30 -17.14 7.18 -19.08
C ALA A 30 -17.92 8.45 -18.71
N ILE A 31 -17.40 9.61 -19.11
CA ILE A 31 -18.07 10.91 -18.98
C ILE A 31 -18.46 11.40 -20.38
N PRO A 32 -19.73 11.81 -20.61
CA PRO A 32 -20.19 12.41 -21.86
C PRO A 32 -19.24 13.45 -22.44
N SER A 33 -19.05 13.41 -23.76
CA SER A 33 -18.18 14.33 -24.50
C SER A 33 -16.70 14.32 -24.08
N THR A 34 -16.27 13.28 -23.35
CA THR A 34 -14.85 13.00 -23.08
C THR A 34 -14.46 11.64 -23.66
N LYS A 35 -13.17 11.40 -23.89
CA LYS A 35 -12.68 10.11 -24.39
C LYS A 35 -12.36 9.17 -23.24
N GLY A 36 -12.75 7.90 -23.30
CA GLY A 36 -12.31 6.86 -22.35
C GLY A 36 -12.87 6.98 -20.92
N GLU A 37 -12.45 6.05 -20.08
CA GLU A 37 -12.90 5.91 -18.68
C GLU A 37 -12.29 6.96 -17.75
N TRP A 38 -13.05 7.28 -16.70
CA TRP A 38 -12.66 8.18 -15.63
C TRP A 38 -12.87 7.54 -14.27
N ILE A 39 -12.04 7.98 -13.33
CA ILE A 39 -12.12 7.66 -11.92
C ILE A 39 -12.42 8.97 -11.20
N GLY A 40 -13.58 9.05 -10.55
CA GLY A 40 -13.86 10.12 -9.60
C GLY A 40 -13.30 9.74 -8.24
N VAL A 41 -12.48 10.61 -7.67
CA VAL A 41 -11.83 10.41 -6.36
C VAL A 41 -12.21 11.57 -5.45
N GLU A 42 -12.61 11.25 -4.23
CA GLU A 42 -12.69 12.19 -3.11
C GLU A 42 -11.39 12.11 -2.31
N TRP A 43 -10.60 13.18 -2.30
CA TRP A 43 -9.35 13.26 -1.55
C TRP A 43 -9.59 13.54 -0.07
N ASP A 44 -8.67 13.07 0.77
CA ASP A 44 -8.72 13.34 2.21
C ASP A 44 -8.35 14.78 2.55
N THR A 45 -7.55 15.41 1.68
CA THR A 45 -7.08 16.79 1.81
C THR A 45 -7.75 17.69 0.77
N ASP A 46 -7.85 18.97 1.08
CA ASP A 46 -8.51 19.99 0.25
C ASP A 46 -7.58 20.66 -0.78
N ASP A 47 -6.28 20.38 -0.72
CA ASP A 47 -5.26 20.94 -1.60
C ASP A 47 -5.15 20.24 -2.98
N ARG A 48 -5.72 19.04 -3.13
CA ARG A 48 -5.68 18.25 -4.38
C ARG A 48 -6.97 18.29 -5.19
N GLY A 49 -8.09 18.52 -4.52
CA GLY A 49 -9.40 18.51 -5.14
C GLY A 49 -9.64 19.70 -6.07
N LYS A 50 -10.62 19.55 -6.97
CA LYS A 50 -10.96 20.56 -7.98
C LYS A 50 -12.44 20.92 -8.00
N HIS A 51 -13.30 19.99 -7.59
CA HIS A 51 -14.75 20.11 -7.70
C HIS A 51 -15.45 19.19 -6.70
N SER A 52 -16.78 19.30 -6.58
CA SER A 52 -17.58 18.43 -5.69
C SER A 52 -18.19 17.21 -6.40
N GLY A 53 -17.56 16.76 -7.50
CA GLY A 53 -17.93 15.57 -8.28
C GLY A 53 -18.93 15.82 -9.42
N GLU A 54 -19.03 17.08 -9.84
CA GLU A 54 -19.80 17.52 -11.01
C GLU A 54 -18.87 17.72 -12.21
N HIS A 55 -19.36 17.38 -13.40
CA HIS A 55 -18.75 17.79 -14.67
C HIS A 55 -19.82 18.31 -15.63
N ASN A 56 -19.66 19.55 -16.11
CA ASN A 56 -20.58 20.24 -17.02
C ASN A 56 -22.06 20.22 -16.56
N GLY A 57 -22.32 20.50 -15.28
CA GLY A 57 -23.68 20.54 -14.73
C GLY A 57 -24.30 19.16 -14.41
N ILE A 58 -23.56 18.06 -14.62
CA ILE A 58 -24.00 16.70 -14.28
C ILE A 58 -23.24 16.23 -13.04
N GLN A 59 -23.98 15.84 -12.00
CA GLN A 59 -23.44 15.29 -10.76
C GLN A 59 -23.16 13.79 -10.92
N TYR A 60 -21.90 13.36 -10.79
CA TYR A 60 -21.52 11.94 -10.88
C TYR A 60 -21.31 11.31 -9.50
N PHE A 61 -20.77 12.07 -8.56
CA PHE A 61 -20.58 11.66 -7.17
C PHE A 61 -20.57 12.87 -6.26
N THR A 62 -20.83 12.73 -4.96
CA THR A 62 -20.75 13.83 -3.99
C THR A 62 -19.53 13.69 -3.10
N CYS A 63 -18.99 14.82 -2.67
CA CYS A 63 -17.90 14.89 -1.70
C CYS A 63 -18.46 15.34 -0.35
N LYS A 64 -17.97 14.75 0.75
CA LYS A 64 -18.25 15.16 2.12
C LYS A 64 -17.77 16.58 2.38
N ILE A 65 -16.59 16.91 1.86
CA ILE A 65 -16.01 18.25 1.90
C ILE A 65 -16.09 18.83 0.49
N PRO A 66 -16.74 19.99 0.30
CA PRO A 66 -16.80 20.62 -1.02
C PRO A 66 -15.40 20.90 -1.57
N GLY A 67 -15.21 20.65 -2.86
CA GLY A 67 -13.94 20.91 -3.54
C GLY A 67 -12.89 19.80 -3.40
N THR A 68 -13.08 18.76 -2.60
CA THR A 68 -12.10 17.65 -2.46
C THR A 68 -12.19 16.58 -3.56
N GLY A 69 -13.11 16.71 -4.51
CA GLY A 69 -13.27 15.76 -5.61
C GLY A 69 -12.42 16.08 -6.82
N SER A 70 -11.93 15.05 -7.52
CA SER A 70 -11.30 15.17 -8.84
C SER A 70 -11.68 14.00 -9.75
N PHE A 71 -11.77 14.22 -11.06
CA PHE A 71 -11.72 13.15 -12.05
C PHE A 71 -10.28 12.93 -12.53
N THR A 72 -9.82 11.68 -12.48
CA THR A 72 -8.50 11.24 -12.97
C THR A 72 -8.65 10.08 -13.94
N ARG A 73 -7.58 9.81 -14.70
CA ARG A 73 -7.53 8.67 -15.61
C ARG A 73 -7.04 7.42 -14.89
N PRO A 74 -7.48 6.23 -15.32
CA PRO A 74 -6.80 4.99 -14.97
C PRO A 74 -5.31 5.12 -15.29
N SER A 75 -4.46 4.86 -14.30
CA SER A 75 -3.01 4.99 -14.39
C SER A 75 -2.34 3.92 -13.53
N PRO A 76 -1.22 3.34 -13.98
CA PRO A 76 -0.44 2.42 -13.14
C PRO A 76 0.14 3.10 -11.88
N ASN A 77 0.17 4.43 -11.83
CA ASN A 77 0.63 5.16 -10.64
C ASN A 77 -0.41 5.19 -9.50
N ILE A 78 -1.63 4.70 -9.75
CA ILE A 78 -2.62 4.55 -8.69
C ILE A 78 -2.21 3.34 -7.86
N GLN A 79 -1.94 3.57 -6.58
CA GLN A 79 -1.64 2.52 -5.63
C GLN A 79 -2.91 2.13 -4.88
N VAL A 80 -3.11 0.83 -4.71
CA VAL A 80 -4.23 0.25 -3.97
C VAL A 80 -3.73 -0.32 -2.65
N GLY A 81 -4.69 -0.64 -1.79
CA GLY A 81 -4.44 -1.33 -0.55
C GLY A 81 -3.70 -2.66 -0.71
N GLN A 82 -2.74 -2.92 0.18
CA GLN A 82 -2.00 -4.17 0.30
C GLN A 82 -2.20 -4.77 1.70
N SER A 83 -1.89 -6.06 1.84
CA SER A 83 -1.95 -6.75 3.12
C SER A 83 -0.76 -6.39 4.01
N LEU A 84 -0.92 -6.55 5.33
CA LEU A 84 0.16 -6.32 6.29
C LEU A 84 1.45 -7.06 5.92
N LEU A 85 1.35 -8.35 5.56
CA LEU A 85 2.52 -9.17 5.26
C LEU A 85 3.24 -8.76 3.99
N GLU A 86 2.52 -8.32 2.96
CA GLU A 86 3.14 -7.81 1.74
C GLU A 86 3.99 -6.59 2.04
N ILE A 87 3.46 -5.62 2.78
CA ILE A 87 4.19 -4.40 3.14
C ILE A 87 5.36 -4.69 4.08
N LEU A 88 5.21 -5.64 5.01
CA LEU A 88 6.30 -6.08 5.86
C LEU A 88 7.41 -6.76 5.05
N LYS A 89 7.06 -7.59 4.06
CA LYS A 89 8.04 -8.19 3.15
C LYS A 89 8.72 -7.10 2.33
N GLU A 90 8.00 -6.20 1.69
CA GLU A 90 8.59 -5.12 0.89
C GLU A 90 9.53 -4.21 1.70
N ARG A 91 9.22 -3.90 2.96
CA ARG A 91 10.05 -3.02 3.79
C ARG A 91 11.23 -3.70 4.45
N TYR A 92 11.06 -4.97 4.84
CA TYR A 92 12.02 -5.67 5.70
C TYR A 92 12.62 -6.91 5.04
N VAL A 93 12.26 -7.23 3.80
CA VAL A 93 12.82 -8.31 3.00
C VAL A 93 13.24 -7.71 1.66
N ASP A 94 14.52 -7.39 1.51
CA ASP A 94 15.09 -7.01 0.20
C ASP A 94 15.18 -8.26 -0.69
N ASP A 95 14.60 -8.20 -1.89
CA ASP A 95 14.90 -9.11 -3.00
C ASP A 95 16.24 -8.72 -3.63
N GLU A 96 17.36 -9.00 -2.98
CA GLU A 96 18.65 -9.10 -3.66
C GLU A 96 19.28 -10.46 -3.36
N LEU A 97 18.95 -11.43 -4.22
CA LEU A 97 19.85 -12.35 -4.91
C LEU A 97 18.98 -13.42 -5.59
N THR A 98 18.74 -13.29 -6.90
CA THR A 98 18.21 -14.42 -7.68
C THR A 98 19.34 -15.42 -7.92
N ALA A 99 19.01 -16.71 -8.05
CA ALA A 99 19.99 -17.76 -8.31
C ALA A 99 20.77 -17.57 -9.63
N GLU A 100 20.33 -16.65 -10.50
CA GLU A 100 20.99 -16.29 -11.76
C GLU A 100 22.25 -15.43 -11.57
N ASP A 101 22.35 -14.65 -10.49
CA ASP A 101 23.56 -13.88 -10.16
C ASP A 101 24.70 -14.76 -9.61
N LEU A 102 24.40 -16.01 -9.22
CA LEU A 102 25.36 -16.96 -8.67
C LEU A 102 26.12 -17.77 -9.75
N TYR A 103 25.69 -17.69 -11.02
CA TYR A 103 26.22 -18.48 -12.14
C TYR A 103 26.96 -17.67 -13.22
N LEU A 104 27.37 -16.42 -12.91
CA LEU A 104 28.23 -15.64 -13.80
C LEU A 104 29.65 -15.51 -13.24
N GLY A 105 30.54 -16.34 -13.78
CA GLY A 105 31.94 -15.98 -13.97
C GLY A 105 32.95 -16.89 -13.27
N GLU A 106 33.49 -17.84 -14.03
CA GLU A 106 34.83 -18.38 -13.79
C GLU A 106 35.88 -17.25 -13.80
N THR A 107 35.99 -16.47 -12.74
CA THR A 107 37.16 -15.61 -12.50
C THR A 107 37.41 -15.51 -11.00
N ASN A 108 38.66 -15.78 -10.60
CA ASN A 108 39.14 -15.73 -9.22
C ASN A 108 39.08 -14.30 -8.65
N VAL A 109 37.90 -13.84 -8.25
CA VAL A 109 37.73 -12.62 -7.45
C VAL A 109 37.29 -13.05 -6.06
N LYS A 110 38.17 -12.82 -5.07
CA LYS A 110 37.80 -12.91 -3.65
C LYS A 110 36.77 -11.80 -3.38
N VAL A 111 35.50 -12.17 -3.31
CA VAL A 111 34.46 -11.29 -2.76
C VAL A 111 34.68 -11.26 -1.26
N ASP A 112 34.98 -10.08 -0.72
CA ASP A 112 35.13 -9.87 0.71
C ASP A 112 33.82 -10.23 1.42
N VAL A 113 33.91 -11.17 2.37
CA VAL A 113 32.81 -11.81 3.10
C VAL A 113 31.96 -10.81 3.93
N TYR A 114 32.34 -9.53 3.95
CA TYR A 114 31.69 -8.47 4.73
C TYR A 114 30.33 -7.99 4.18
N ASP A 115 29.97 -8.30 2.93
CA ASP A 115 28.66 -7.89 2.37
C ASP A 115 27.53 -8.92 2.55
N PHE A 116 27.85 -10.21 2.75
CA PHE A 116 26.83 -11.26 2.86
C PHE A 116 26.10 -11.27 4.22
N GLU A 117 26.71 -10.77 5.30
CA GLU A 117 26.12 -10.79 6.64
C GLU A 117 25.02 -9.73 6.87
N ARG A 118 24.95 -8.70 6.02
CA ARG A 118 23.88 -7.68 6.10
C ARG A 118 22.58 -8.14 5.44
N VAL A 119 22.64 -9.00 4.43
CA VAL A 119 21.50 -9.34 3.56
C VAL A 119 20.65 -10.49 4.12
N LYS A 120 21.24 -11.51 4.78
CA LYS A 120 20.46 -12.58 5.45
C LYS A 120 19.77 -12.15 6.76
N LYS A 121 20.13 -10.98 7.30
CA LYS A 121 19.72 -10.57 8.65
C LYS A 121 18.27 -10.10 8.74
N LYS A 122 17.69 -9.54 7.67
CA LYS A 122 16.38 -8.87 7.74
C LYS A 122 15.17 -9.81 7.64
N ASN A 123 15.18 -10.80 6.73
CA ASN A 123 14.12 -11.82 6.64
C ASN A 123 14.05 -12.70 7.91
N SER A 124 15.20 -13.01 8.50
CA SER A 124 15.29 -13.71 9.78
C SER A 124 14.95 -12.85 11.00
N GLN A 125 14.61 -11.56 10.87
CA GLN A 125 14.31 -10.67 12.00
C GLN A 125 12.85 -10.28 12.14
N LEU A 126 11.98 -10.54 11.15
CA LEU A 126 10.54 -10.27 11.29
C LEU A 126 9.98 -10.92 12.56
N HIS A 127 10.44 -12.14 12.88
CA HIS A 127 9.99 -12.83 14.08
C HIS A 127 10.50 -12.23 15.40
N LEU A 128 11.51 -11.35 15.34
CA LEU A 128 12.14 -10.67 16.48
C LEU A 128 11.70 -9.21 16.62
N MET A 129 10.94 -8.68 15.66
CA MET A 129 10.52 -7.29 15.67
C MET A 129 9.49 -7.06 16.76
N GLN A 130 9.78 -6.11 17.65
CA GLN A 130 8.87 -5.68 18.71
C GLN A 130 8.18 -4.37 18.38
N ILE A 131 8.84 -3.49 17.65
CA ILE A 131 8.33 -2.17 17.27
C ILE A 131 8.34 -2.08 15.75
N VAL A 132 7.18 -1.84 15.15
CA VAL A 132 6.99 -1.79 13.70
C VAL A 132 6.28 -0.50 13.32
N GLY A 133 6.97 0.34 12.55
CA GLY A 133 6.41 1.56 11.97
C GLY A 133 5.93 1.35 10.54
N LEU A 134 4.62 1.29 10.33
CA LEU A 134 3.99 1.22 9.00
C LEU A 134 3.20 2.50 8.68
N ALA A 135 3.50 3.60 9.35
CA ALA A 135 2.91 4.89 9.01
C ALA A 135 3.15 5.24 7.53
N ASN A 136 2.14 5.86 6.91
CA ASN A 136 2.15 6.27 5.50
C ASN A 136 2.42 5.12 4.51
N THR A 137 1.91 3.94 4.82
CA THR A 137 1.91 2.81 3.88
C THR A 137 0.51 2.54 3.35
N ASN A 138 0.43 1.66 2.37
CA ASN A 138 -0.82 1.28 1.75
C ASN A 138 -1.47 0.06 2.43
N VAL A 139 -1.22 -0.18 3.72
CA VAL A 139 -1.89 -1.27 4.45
C VAL A 139 -3.39 -1.01 4.40
N SER A 140 -4.16 -2.01 3.97
CA SER A 140 -5.62 -1.92 3.91
C SER A 140 -6.32 -3.14 4.50
N SER A 141 -5.63 -4.28 4.54
CA SER A 141 -6.21 -5.56 4.94
C SER A 141 -5.24 -6.39 5.77
N ALA A 142 -5.81 -7.33 6.52
CA ALA A 142 -5.05 -8.40 7.14
C ALA A 142 -4.54 -9.36 6.07
N ALA A 143 -3.34 -9.90 6.29
CA ALA A 143 -2.95 -11.12 5.58
C ALA A 143 -3.60 -12.34 6.25
N ASN A 144 -3.27 -13.54 5.77
CA ASN A 144 -3.72 -14.77 6.43
C ASN A 144 -3.31 -14.76 7.92
N PHE A 145 -4.26 -15.12 8.80
CA PHE A 145 -4.07 -15.09 10.25
C PHE A 145 -2.84 -15.91 10.68
N GLU A 146 -2.74 -17.17 10.23
CA GLU A 146 -1.66 -18.07 10.61
C GLU A 146 -0.30 -17.61 10.08
N GLU A 147 -0.26 -17.12 8.85
CA GLU A 147 0.97 -16.60 8.25
C GLU A 147 1.46 -15.35 8.99
N THR A 148 0.53 -14.46 9.36
CA THR A 148 0.84 -13.22 10.08
C THR A 148 1.40 -13.53 11.47
N GLN A 149 0.75 -14.46 12.18
CA GLN A 149 1.19 -14.90 13.50
C GLN A 149 2.58 -15.55 13.46
N LYS A 150 2.86 -16.38 12.42
CA LYS A 150 4.18 -17.03 12.26
C LYS A 150 5.27 -16.03 11.88
N ALA A 151 4.97 -15.08 11.00
CA ALA A 151 5.94 -14.10 10.53
C ALA A 151 6.32 -13.09 11.62
N CYS A 152 5.38 -12.73 12.50
CA CYS A 152 5.52 -11.60 13.42
C CYS A 152 4.95 -11.89 14.84
N PRO A 153 5.45 -12.90 15.56
CA PRO A 153 4.92 -13.28 16.88
C PRO A 153 5.30 -12.31 18.00
N GLU A 154 6.34 -11.50 17.84
CA GLU A 154 6.90 -10.64 18.90
C GLU A 154 6.49 -9.16 18.83
N ILE A 155 5.65 -8.76 17.87
CA ILE A 155 5.22 -7.35 17.73
C ILE A 155 4.45 -6.91 18.98
N GLN A 156 4.95 -5.86 19.60
CA GLN A 156 4.39 -5.21 20.79
C GLN A 156 3.88 -3.81 20.51
N ASP A 157 4.50 -3.12 19.55
CA ASP A 157 4.14 -1.77 19.14
C ASP A 157 4.00 -1.73 17.61
N LEU A 158 2.80 -1.38 17.14
CA LEU A 158 2.48 -1.26 15.72
C LEU A 158 1.90 0.12 15.42
N ASP A 159 2.50 0.81 14.44
CA ASP A 159 1.99 2.08 13.91
C ASP A 159 1.38 1.89 12.53
N LEU A 160 0.06 2.06 12.42
CA LEU A 160 -0.74 2.02 11.20
C LEU A 160 -1.31 3.40 10.85
N SER A 161 -0.68 4.47 11.35
CA SER A 161 -1.13 5.84 11.11
C SER A 161 -1.07 6.20 9.62
N SER A 162 -2.13 6.86 9.13
CA SER A 162 -2.25 7.29 7.75
C SER A 162 -2.04 6.12 6.78
N THR A 163 -2.80 5.04 6.99
CA THR A 163 -2.86 3.89 6.08
C THR A 163 -4.15 3.92 5.24
N LEU A 164 -4.40 2.87 4.44
CA LEU A 164 -5.60 2.74 3.62
C LEU A 164 -6.69 1.88 4.30
N ILE A 165 -6.57 1.59 5.59
CA ILE A 165 -7.57 0.87 6.39
C ILE A 165 -8.88 1.68 6.43
N THR A 166 -9.99 1.04 6.08
CA THR A 166 -11.30 1.71 6.00
C THR A 166 -12.24 1.35 7.13
N SER A 167 -12.06 0.19 7.75
CA SER A 167 -12.99 -0.33 8.73
C SER A 167 -12.30 -0.82 10.00
N TRP A 168 -13.03 -0.77 11.11
CA TRP A 168 -12.60 -1.37 12.37
C TRP A 168 -12.47 -2.89 12.28
N GLN A 169 -13.16 -3.53 11.34
CA GLN A 169 -13.04 -4.96 11.09
C GLN A 169 -11.68 -5.28 10.47
N ASP A 170 -11.27 -4.55 9.43
CA ASP A 170 -9.95 -4.72 8.81
C ASP A 170 -8.84 -4.52 9.86
N LEU A 171 -8.99 -3.49 10.71
CA LEU A 171 -8.05 -3.24 11.80
C LEU A 171 -8.03 -4.41 12.79
N ALA A 172 -9.20 -4.91 13.20
CA ALA A 172 -9.31 -6.05 14.11
C ALA A 172 -8.65 -7.30 13.51
N ASP A 173 -8.87 -7.56 12.23
CA ASP A 173 -8.29 -8.70 11.52
C ASP A 173 -6.76 -8.57 11.39
N ILE A 174 -6.23 -7.36 11.23
CA ILE A 174 -4.79 -7.08 11.18
C ILE A 174 -4.13 -7.36 12.53
N VAL A 175 -4.77 -6.98 13.63
CA VAL A 175 -4.18 -7.07 14.98
C VAL A 175 -4.50 -8.37 15.69
N ALA A 176 -5.56 -9.09 15.32
CA ALA A 176 -5.94 -10.36 15.94
C ALA A 176 -4.83 -11.42 15.97
N PRO A 177 -3.98 -11.57 14.92
CA PRO A 177 -2.83 -12.48 14.95
C PRO A 177 -1.71 -12.07 15.92
N LEU A 178 -1.67 -10.79 16.34
CA LEU A 178 -0.56 -10.20 17.10
C LEU A 178 -0.79 -10.31 18.61
N SER A 179 -0.61 -11.53 19.14
CA SER A 179 -0.91 -11.83 20.55
C SER A 179 -0.11 -11.03 21.60
N LYS A 180 1.02 -10.43 21.23
CA LYS A 180 1.87 -9.62 22.11
C LYS A 180 1.68 -8.10 21.93
N LEU A 181 0.75 -7.67 21.08
CA LEU A 181 0.53 -6.25 20.81
C LEU A 181 0.02 -5.53 22.06
N THR A 182 0.74 -4.49 22.48
CA THR A 182 0.40 -3.64 23.63
C THR A 182 0.16 -2.19 23.25
N VAL A 183 0.76 -1.72 22.16
CA VAL A 183 0.65 -0.37 21.64
C VAL A 183 0.21 -0.43 20.18
N LEU A 184 -0.90 0.23 19.87
CA LEU A 184 -1.40 0.42 18.51
C LEU A 184 -1.57 1.92 18.27
N ARG A 185 -0.90 2.45 17.24
CA ARG A 185 -1.09 3.82 16.79
C ARG A 185 -1.92 3.81 15.51
N ILE A 186 -3.05 4.51 15.58
CA ILE A 186 -3.98 4.71 14.47
C ILE A 186 -4.32 6.20 14.40
N LYS A 187 -3.84 6.90 13.37
CA LYS A 187 -4.27 8.27 13.05
C LYS A 187 -4.03 8.64 11.59
#